data_AF-F0G9C3-F1
#
_entry.id   AF-F0G9C3-F1
#
_cell.length_a   1.000
_cell.length_b   1.000
_cell.length_c   1.000
_cell.angle_alpha   90.00
_cell.angle_beta   90.00
_cell.angle_gamma   90.00
#
_symmetry.space_group_name_H-M   'P 1'
#
loop_
_entity.id
_entity.type
_entity.pdbx_description
1 polymer ?
#
loop_
_entity_poly.entity_id
_entity_poly.type
_entity_poly.pdbx_seq_one_letter_code
_entity_poly.pdbx_strand_id
1 'polypeptide(L)'
;AVHDLGIDYPVAIDNGYAIWRAFGNQYWPAHYFVDAQGRIRRHHFGEGEYAESERAIQSLLAEAGHPDALNVPLGLAGAPAQGALAAADSADVRSPETYVGYARAEDFASPGGVVRDASHRYDAPAHPDL
;
A
#
# COMPACT_ATOMS: atom_id res chain seq x y z
N ALA A 1 2.97 -11.36 11.39
CA ALA A 1 2.77 -10.25 10.44
C ALA A 1 2.99 -8.89 11.10
N VAL A 2 2.06 -8.40 11.94
CA VAL A 2 2.20 -7.07 12.62
C VAL A 2 3.49 -7.00 13.45
N HIS A 3 3.75 -8.03 14.25
CA HIS A 3 4.99 -8.15 15.02
C HIS A 3 6.24 -8.21 14.12
N ASP A 4 6.20 -9.01 13.05
CA ASP A 4 7.35 -9.20 12.14
C ASP A 4 7.73 -7.91 11.39
N LEU A 5 6.77 -7.00 11.19
CA LEU A 5 6.99 -5.68 10.58
C LEU A 5 7.33 -4.59 11.61
N GLY A 6 7.41 -4.92 12.91
CA GLY A 6 7.71 -3.94 13.97
C GLY A 6 6.62 -2.89 14.15
N ILE A 7 5.36 -3.23 13.87
CA ILE A 7 4.23 -2.30 13.98
C ILE A 7 3.75 -2.27 15.44
N ASP A 8 4.13 -1.20 16.14
CA ASP A 8 3.76 -0.96 17.55
C ASP A 8 2.57 0.01 17.70
N TYR A 9 2.17 0.68 16.63
CA TYR A 9 0.98 1.53 16.61
C TYR A 9 -0.32 0.70 16.48
N PRO A 10 -1.48 1.25 16.88
CA PRO A 10 -2.75 0.53 16.82
C PRO A 10 -3.11 0.05 15.41
N VAL A 11 -3.58 -1.20 15.31
CA VAL A 11 -4.05 -1.81 14.06
C VAL A 11 -5.53 -2.14 14.18
N ALA A 12 -6.35 -1.55 13.32
CA ALA A 12 -7.77 -1.86 13.21
C ALA A 12 -8.00 -2.97 12.17
N ILE A 13 -8.72 -4.02 12.56
CA ILE A 13 -9.08 -5.13 11.66
C ILE A 13 -10.38 -4.81 10.93
N ASP A 14 -10.30 -4.40 9.67
CA ASP A 14 -11.43 -4.01 8.82
C ASP A 14 -11.86 -5.11 7.84
N ASN A 15 -12.06 -6.34 8.34
CA ASN A 15 -12.44 -7.50 7.51
C ASN A 15 -13.74 -7.28 6.71
N GLY A 16 -14.63 -6.40 7.20
CA GLY A 16 -15.88 -6.05 6.53
C GLY A 16 -15.77 -4.90 5.52
N TYR A 17 -14.58 -4.32 5.34
CA TYR A 17 -14.31 -3.13 4.53
C TYR A 17 -15.17 -1.91 4.91
N ALA A 18 -15.56 -1.79 6.17
CA ALA A 18 -16.41 -0.70 6.65
C ALA A 18 -15.65 0.64 6.65
N ILE A 19 -14.44 0.66 7.19
CA ILE A 19 -13.58 1.84 7.22
C ILE A 19 -13.09 2.13 5.80
N TRP A 20 -12.61 1.11 5.08
CA TRP A 20 -12.16 1.22 3.70
C TRP A 20 -13.17 1.91 2.79
N ARG A 21 -14.44 1.45 2.81
CA ARG A 21 -15.52 2.04 2.01
C ARG A 21 -15.93 3.42 2.50
N ALA A 22 -15.92 3.68 3.81
CA ALA A 22 -16.25 4.99 4.35
C ALA A 22 -15.27 6.08 3.87
N PHE A 23 -14.00 5.72 3.69
CA PHE A 23 -12.98 6.60 3.12
C PHE A 23 -12.99 6.61 1.58
N GLY A 24 -13.80 5.78 0.93
CA GLY A 24 -13.80 5.62 -0.53
C GLY A 24 -12.47 5.10 -1.06
N ASN A 25 -11.69 4.38 -0.26
CA ASN A 25 -10.36 3.92 -0.64
C ASN A 25 -10.43 2.90 -1.78
N GLN A 26 -9.43 2.89 -2.64
CA GLN A 26 -9.32 1.94 -3.76
C GLN A 26 -7.90 1.36 -3.92
N TYR A 27 -6.95 1.78 -3.09
CA TYR A 27 -5.53 1.48 -3.27
C TYR A 27 -4.90 0.95 -1.99
N TRP A 28 -3.91 0.08 -2.18
CA TRP A 28 -2.97 -0.31 -1.14
C TRP A 28 -1.55 0.06 -1.60
N PRO A 29 -0.73 0.72 -0.77
CA PRO A 29 -1.13 1.43 0.45
C PRO A 29 -1.91 2.71 0.16
N ALA A 30 -2.53 3.26 1.20
CA ALA A 30 -3.18 4.56 1.17
C ALA A 30 -3.01 5.24 2.54
N HIS A 31 -2.66 6.52 2.53
CA HIS A 31 -2.45 7.33 3.72
C HIS A 31 -3.43 8.50 3.74
N TYR A 32 -4.03 8.75 4.91
CA TYR A 32 -4.93 9.88 5.16
C TYR A 32 -4.41 10.66 6.37
N PHE A 33 -4.09 11.94 6.18
CA PHE A 33 -3.53 12.81 7.22
C PHE A 33 -4.66 13.66 7.82
N VAL A 34 -4.88 13.53 9.12
CA VAL A 34 -5.99 14.13 9.85
C VAL A 34 -5.45 15.14 10.87
N ASP A 35 -6.01 16.35 10.89
CA ASP A 35 -5.62 17.38 11.86
C ASP A 35 -6.20 17.15 13.27
N ALA A 36 -5.78 17.97 14.23
CA ALA A 36 -6.24 17.91 15.61
C ALA A 36 -7.74 18.19 15.78
N GLN A 37 -8.43 18.70 14.74
CA GLN A 37 -9.87 18.91 14.72
C GLN A 37 -10.63 17.75 14.04
N GLY A 38 -9.93 16.67 13.65
CA GLY A 38 -10.51 15.50 13.02
C GLY A 38 -10.82 15.68 11.52
N ARG A 39 -10.25 16.69 10.86
CA ARG A 39 -10.48 16.94 9.43
C ARG A 39 -9.38 16.28 8.62
N ILE A 40 -9.75 15.63 7.52
CA ILE A 40 -8.76 15.13 6.55
C ILE A 40 -8.17 16.34 5.81
N ARG A 41 -6.84 16.45 5.81
CA ARG A 41 -6.11 17.58 5.22
C ARG A 41 -5.28 17.18 4.02
N ARG A 42 -4.85 15.91 3.95
CA ARG A 42 -4.16 15.33 2.79
C ARG A 42 -4.49 13.85 2.69
N HIS A 43 -4.44 13.30 1.48
CA HIS A 43 -4.40 11.87 1.22
C HIS A 43 -3.28 11.57 0.22
N HIS A 44 -2.74 10.35 0.26
CA HIS A 44 -1.76 9.83 -0.69
C HIS A 44 -2.11 8.38 -1.01
N PHE A 45 -2.11 8.02 -2.29
CA PHE A 45 -2.43 6.68 -2.77
C PHE A 45 -1.21 6.08 -3.45
N GLY A 46 -0.93 4.81 -3.14
CA GLY A 46 0.24 4.10 -3.63
C GLY A 46 1.46 4.27 -2.72
N GLU A 47 2.56 3.65 -3.16
CA GLU A 47 3.85 3.66 -2.49
C GLU A 47 4.65 4.92 -2.85
N GLY A 48 5.36 5.49 -1.89
CA GLY A 48 6.27 6.63 -2.11
C GLY A 48 5.84 7.91 -1.38
N GLU A 49 6.33 9.05 -1.87
CA GLU A 49 6.10 10.39 -1.29
C GLU A 49 6.30 10.48 0.23
N TYR A 50 7.27 9.73 0.78
CA TYR A 50 7.48 9.68 2.22
C TYR A 50 7.90 11.05 2.80
N ALA A 51 8.73 11.81 2.07
CA ALA A 51 9.15 13.14 2.51
C ALA A 51 7.99 14.14 2.51
N GLU A 52 7.11 14.08 1.52
CA GLU A 52 5.89 14.89 1.42
C GLU A 52 4.90 14.53 2.52
N SER A 53 4.78 13.23 2.82
CA SER A 53 3.98 12.70 3.92
C SER A 53 4.49 13.19 5.27
N GLU A 54 5.80 13.15 5.50
CA GLU A 54 6.43 13.67 6.72
C GLU A 54 6.21 15.19 6.85
N ARG A 55 6.38 15.97 5.77
CA ARG A 55 6.07 17.41 5.78
C ARG A 55 4.62 17.69 6.16
N ALA A 56 3.67 16.88 5.68
CA ALA A 56 2.27 17.01 6.06
C ALA A 56 2.08 16.77 7.56
N ILE A 57 2.70 15.72 8.13
CA ILE A 57 2.66 15.42 9.56
C ILE A 57 3.24 16.59 10.37
N GLN A 58 4.44 17.06 10.04
CA GLN A 58 5.11 18.16 10.75
C GLN A 58 4.28 19.44 10.73
N SER A 59 3.66 19.76 9.59
CA SER A 59 2.78 20.92 9.44
C SER A 59 1.54 20.81 10.33
N LEU A 60 0.89 19.64 10.35
CA LEU A 60 -0.29 19.40 11.18
C LEU A 60 0.03 19.44 12.68
N LEU A 61 1.20 18.94 13.09
CA LEU A 61 1.68 19.03 14.47
C LEU A 61 1.97 20.48 14.87
N ALA A 62 2.58 21.28 13.98
CA ALA A 62 2.81 22.70 14.22
C ALA A 62 1.48 23.47 14.37
N GLU A 63 0.50 23.22 13.50
CA GLU A 63 -0.87 23.77 13.62
C GLU A 63 -1.54 23.37 14.95
N ALA A 64 -1.24 22.19 15.48
CA ALA A 64 -1.74 21.69 16.76
C ALA A 64 -0.99 22.24 17.99
N GLY A 65 -0.03 23.15 17.82
CA GLY A 65 0.71 23.76 18.92
C GLY A 65 2.05 23.10 19.25
N HIS A 66 2.58 22.25 18.36
CA HIS A 66 3.90 21.63 18.48
C HIS A 66 4.87 22.17 17.41
N PRO A 67 5.28 23.46 17.48
CA PRO A 67 6.11 24.09 16.45
C PRO A 67 7.48 23.42 16.28
N ASP A 68 7.99 22.75 17.31
CA ASP A 68 9.26 22.02 17.28
C ASP A 68 9.25 20.84 16.28
N ALA A 69 8.08 20.37 15.85
CA ALA A 69 7.95 19.34 14.82
C ALA A 69 8.59 19.77 13.49
N LEU A 70 8.62 21.07 13.19
CA LEU A 70 9.25 21.62 11.97
C LEU A 70 10.79 21.56 12.02
N ASN A 71 11.37 21.36 13.20
CA ASN A 71 12.81 21.23 13.38
C ASN A 71 13.30 19.79 13.19
N VAL A 72 12.38 18.83 13.06
CA VAL A 72 12.71 17.43 12.80
C VAL A 72 13.19 17.31 11.34
N PRO A 73 14.43 16.87 11.09
CA PRO A 73 14.91 16.71 9.73
C PRO A 73 14.01 15.77 8.92
N LEU A 74 13.68 16.15 7.68
CA LEU A 74 12.86 15.35 6.76
C LEU A 74 13.52 14.04 6.28
N GLY A 75 14.64 13.67 6.89
CA GLY A 75 15.31 12.41 6.62
C GLY A 75 14.77 11.34 7.55
N LEU A 76 14.42 10.19 6.99
CA LEU A 76 14.57 8.91 7.66
C LEU A 76 16.07 8.80 8.01
N ALA A 77 16.48 9.36 9.14
CA ALA A 77 17.86 9.34 9.62
C ALA A 77 18.17 7.92 10.10
N GLY A 78 18.36 7.01 9.14
CA GLY A 78 18.54 5.59 9.34
C GLY A 78 19.08 4.92 8.09
N ALA A 79 19.54 3.68 8.24
CA ALA A 79 19.86 2.85 7.09
C ALA A 79 18.60 2.69 6.20
N PRO A 80 18.73 2.64 4.86
CA PRO A 80 17.60 2.39 3.98
C PRO A 80 16.88 1.14 4.44
N ALA A 81 15.56 1.20 4.62
CA ALA A 81 14.80 0.05 5.10
C ALA A 81 15.05 -1.19 4.21
N GLN A 82 15.06 -2.37 4.81
CA GLN A 82 15.39 -3.62 4.12
C GLN A 82 14.20 -4.58 4.09
N GLY A 83 14.25 -5.56 3.18
CA GLY A 83 13.21 -6.57 3.05
C GLY A 83 11.86 -5.94 2.71
N ALA A 84 10.80 -6.32 3.44
CA ALA A 84 9.43 -5.86 3.20
C ALA A 84 9.20 -4.36 3.45
N LEU A 85 10.12 -3.67 4.13
CA LEU A 85 10.04 -2.24 4.40
C LEU A 85 10.85 -1.39 3.42
N ALA A 86 11.63 -2.03 2.54
CA ALA A 86 12.41 -1.32 1.52
C ALA A 86 11.46 -0.59 0.56
N ALA A 87 11.82 0.64 0.21
CA ALA A 87 11.08 1.39 -0.79
C ALA A 87 11.06 0.63 -2.12
N ALA A 88 9.90 0.65 -2.78
CA ALA A 88 9.77 0.04 -4.10
C ALA A 88 10.64 0.77 -5.13
N ASP A 89 11.26 0.00 -6.03
CA ASP A 89 11.83 0.55 -7.25
C ASP A 89 10.72 0.71 -8.30
N SER A 90 10.07 1.87 -8.27
CA SER A 90 8.97 2.18 -9.19
C SER A 90 9.41 2.22 -10.66
N ALA A 91 10.71 2.34 -10.95
CA ALA A 91 11.25 2.32 -12.29
C ALA A 91 11.45 0.91 -12.86
N ASP A 92 11.52 -0.13 -12.00
CA ASP A 92 11.64 -1.54 -12.41
C ASP A 92 10.34 -2.34 -12.16
N VAL A 93 9.19 -1.66 -12.10
CA VAL A 93 7.88 -2.32 -12.10
C VAL A 93 7.52 -2.73 -13.54
N ARG A 94 7.59 -4.03 -13.84
CA ARG A 94 7.39 -4.55 -15.20
C ARG A 94 5.97 -5.01 -15.47
N SER A 95 5.36 -5.67 -14.50
CA SER A 95 4.00 -6.21 -14.60
C SER A 95 3.11 -5.64 -13.50
N PRO A 96 1.79 -5.55 -13.73
CA PRO A 96 0.84 -5.32 -12.65
C PRO A 96 0.80 -6.53 -11.69
N GLU A 97 -0.02 -6.42 -10.64
CA GLU A 97 -0.27 -7.52 -9.72
C GLU A 97 -0.96 -8.70 -10.43
N THR A 98 -0.33 -9.88 -10.38
CA THR A 98 -0.87 -11.09 -11.01
C THR A 98 -1.76 -11.87 -10.05
N TYR A 99 -3.07 -11.78 -10.26
CA TYR A 99 -4.04 -12.56 -9.49
C TYR A 99 -4.16 -13.99 -10.02
N VAL A 100 -4.01 -14.99 -9.14
CA VAL A 100 -4.17 -16.41 -9.52
C VAL A 100 -5.64 -16.87 -9.40
N GLY A 101 -6.47 -16.16 -8.62
CA GLY A 101 -7.89 -16.49 -8.44
C GLY A 101 -8.73 -16.08 -9.65
N TYR A 102 -9.57 -16.99 -10.15
CA TYR A 102 -10.36 -16.81 -11.39
C TYR A 102 -11.26 -15.57 -11.43
N ALA A 103 -11.58 -14.97 -10.28
CA ALA A 103 -12.44 -13.79 -10.19
C ALA A 103 -11.71 -12.50 -10.61
N ARG A 104 -10.37 -12.47 -10.53
CA ARG A 104 -9.54 -11.30 -10.82
C ARG A 104 -8.34 -11.61 -11.72
N ALA A 105 -8.13 -12.89 -12.03
CA ALA A 105 -7.05 -13.31 -12.90
C ALA A 105 -7.21 -12.68 -14.30
N GLU A 106 -6.14 -12.05 -14.75
CA GLU A 106 -5.96 -11.52 -16.10
C GLU A 106 -4.82 -12.30 -16.76
N ASP A 107 -4.75 -12.27 -18.10
CA ASP A 107 -3.68 -12.91 -18.89
C ASP A 107 -3.45 -14.42 -18.60
N PHE A 108 -4.52 -15.15 -18.26
CA PHE A 108 -4.44 -16.58 -17.99
C PHE A 108 -4.18 -17.39 -19.28
N ALA A 109 -2.95 -17.88 -19.43
CA ALA A 109 -2.46 -18.43 -20.69
C ALA A 109 -2.59 -19.96 -20.85
N SER A 110 -3.02 -20.71 -19.84
CA SER A 110 -3.18 -22.17 -20.01
C SER A 110 -4.19 -22.46 -21.12
N PRO A 111 -3.88 -23.38 -22.07
CA PRO A 111 -4.85 -23.85 -23.05
C PRO A 111 -6.13 -24.34 -22.36
N GLY A 112 -7.29 -24.03 -22.96
CA GLY A 112 -8.59 -24.36 -22.38
C GLY A 112 -9.13 -23.37 -21.34
N GLY A 113 -8.34 -22.39 -20.91
CA GLY A 113 -8.77 -21.33 -20.00
C GLY A 113 -8.97 -21.80 -18.56
N VAL A 114 -9.47 -20.90 -17.71
CA VAL A 114 -9.62 -21.17 -16.27
C VAL A 114 -10.88 -21.99 -15.97
N VAL A 115 -10.72 -23.05 -15.18
CA VAL A 115 -11.84 -23.83 -14.62
C VAL A 115 -12.14 -23.32 -13.21
N ARG A 116 -13.41 -22.93 -12.98
CA ARG A 116 -13.85 -22.31 -11.72
C ARG A 116 -14.26 -23.38 -10.70
N ASP A 117 -13.87 -23.17 -9.45
CA ASP A 117 -14.29 -23.94 -8.27
C ASP A 117 -14.08 -25.47 -8.37
N ALA A 118 -13.15 -25.93 -9.21
CA ALA A 118 -12.85 -27.34 -9.40
C ALA A 118 -11.35 -27.58 -9.60
N SER A 119 -10.90 -28.76 -9.20
CA SER A 119 -9.55 -29.22 -9.55
C SER A 119 -9.47 -29.46 -11.05
N HIS A 120 -8.40 -28.98 -11.67
CA HIS A 120 -8.15 -29.17 -13.09
C HIS A 120 -6.66 -29.32 -13.33
N ARG A 121 -6.30 -30.12 -14.34
CA ARG A 121 -4.94 -30.19 -14.84
C ARG A 121 -4.78 -29.12 -15.91
N TYR A 122 -3.88 -28.18 -15.67
CA TYR A 122 -3.52 -27.14 -16.63
C TYR A 122 -2.23 -27.52 -17.35
N ASP A 123 -2.06 -27.01 -18.56
CA ASP A 123 -0.87 -27.21 -19.39
C ASP A 123 -0.23 -25.85 -19.70
N ALA A 124 1.08 -25.82 -19.93
CA ALA A 124 1.76 -24.58 -20.28
C ALA A 124 1.36 -24.12 -21.69
N PRO A 125 1.20 -22.80 -21.94
CA PRO A 125 1.04 -22.28 -23.30
C PRO A 125 2.29 -22.60 -24.14
N ALA A 126 2.09 -22.85 -25.44
CA ALA A 126 3.21 -23.02 -26.37
C ALA A 126 4.03 -21.73 -26.53
N HIS A 127 3.38 -20.58 -26.42
CA HIS A 127 3.98 -19.25 -26.45
C HIS A 127 3.29 -18.37 -25.39
N PRO A 128 3.94 -18.06 -24.25
CA PRO A 128 3.44 -17.04 -23.35
C PRO A 128 3.63 -15.66 -24.02
N ASP A 129 2.54 -14.90 -24.14
CA ASP A 129 2.63 -13.48 -24.50
C ASP A 129 3.24 -12.75 -23.29
N LEU A 130 4.41 -12.14 -23.50
CA LEU A 130 5.17 -11.35 -22.50
C LEU A 130 5.26 -9.89 -22.94
#